data_AF-A0A6M0M9L3-F1
#
_entry.id   AF-A0A6M0M9L3-F1
#
_cell.length_a   1.000
_cell.length_b   1.000
_cell.length_c   1.000
_cell.angle_alpha   90.00
_cell.angle_beta   90.00
_cell.angle_gamma   90.00
#
_symmetry.space_group_name_H-M   'P 1'
#
loop_
_entity.id
_entity.type
_entity.pdbx_description
1 polymer ?
#
loop_
_entity_poly.entity_id
_entity_poly.type
_entity_poly.pdbx_seq_one_letter_code
_entity_poly.pdbx_strand_id
1 'polypeptide(L)'
;LGLYVTVGMGDNPLLAKLAMDNYAKHNDNMRALIRYEDVPNKLWTIPKMTDFWGIGKRTEKRLNKLGITSIKELANADPLLLKQKLGTIGLQHFFHANGIDESNVREKYTPKSTSFSNSQILPRDYHKQREIELVIKEMAENLAIRLRKGGKLASNLSLYAGAASTSEYSSVKVSRNIEATQNTKELQDLAISLFREKYQGGAI
;
A
#
# COMPACT_ATOMS: atom_id res chain seq x y z
N LEU A 1 -2.60 -17.45 -24.71
CA LEU A 1 -1.93 -16.23 -24.19
C LEU A 1 -0.43 -16.22 -24.46
N GLY A 2 0.29 -17.35 -24.53
CA GLY A 2 1.73 -17.35 -24.89
C GLY A 2 2.63 -16.64 -23.88
N LEU A 3 2.13 -16.41 -22.66
CA LEU A 3 2.83 -15.71 -21.58
C LEU A 3 3.51 -16.75 -20.67
N TYR A 4 4.76 -16.48 -20.33
CA TYR A 4 5.48 -17.25 -19.33
C TYR A 4 5.02 -16.88 -17.93
N VAL A 5 4.93 -17.87 -17.04
CA VAL A 5 4.56 -17.68 -15.63
C VAL A 5 5.60 -18.31 -14.73
N THR A 6 5.78 -17.66 -13.58
CA THR A 6 6.69 -18.12 -12.52
C THR A 6 5.86 -18.65 -11.36
N VAL A 7 6.24 -19.80 -10.80
CA VAL A 7 5.48 -20.47 -9.75
C VAL A 7 6.32 -20.68 -8.50
N GLY A 8 5.95 -20.01 -7.41
CA GLY A 8 6.47 -20.32 -6.08
C GLY A 8 5.51 -21.25 -5.33
N MET A 9 6.08 -22.20 -4.61
CA MET A 9 5.36 -23.16 -3.78
C MET A 9 5.92 -23.10 -2.37
N GLY A 10 5.07 -23.36 -1.37
CA GLY A 10 5.49 -23.46 0.02
C GLY A 10 4.36 -23.92 0.91
N ASP A 11 4.68 -24.20 2.18
CA ASP A 11 3.74 -24.77 3.15
C ASP A 11 2.63 -23.78 3.57
N ASN A 12 2.83 -22.49 3.31
CA ASN A 12 1.84 -21.42 3.51
C ASN A 12 2.02 -20.30 2.45
N PRO A 13 1.08 -19.33 2.36
CA PRO A 13 1.12 -18.28 1.34
C PRO A 13 2.37 -17.39 1.40
N LEU A 14 2.86 -17.07 2.59
CA LEU A 14 4.11 -16.33 2.78
C LEU A 14 5.30 -17.06 2.14
N LEU A 15 5.51 -18.34 2.47
CA LEU A 15 6.61 -19.14 1.93
C LEU A 15 6.50 -19.28 0.42
N ALA A 16 5.29 -19.53 -0.10
CA ALA A 16 5.04 -19.58 -1.54
C ALA A 16 5.38 -18.25 -2.23
N LYS A 17 5.03 -17.11 -1.61
CA LYS A 17 5.35 -15.78 -2.15
C LYS A 17 6.85 -15.52 -2.16
N LEU A 18 7.54 -15.84 -1.07
CA LEU A 18 8.99 -15.69 -0.95
C LEU A 18 9.75 -16.61 -1.92
N ALA A 19 9.26 -17.85 -2.11
CA ALA A 19 9.78 -18.78 -3.11
C ALA A 19 9.67 -18.18 -4.52
N MET A 20 8.52 -17.59 -4.85
CA MET A 20 8.30 -16.97 -6.14
C MET A 20 9.20 -15.75 -6.35
N ASP A 21 9.27 -14.86 -5.37
CA ASP A 21 9.98 -13.58 -5.50
C ASP A 21 11.49 -13.71 -5.55
N ASN A 22 12.07 -14.56 -4.69
CA ASN A 22 13.51 -14.60 -4.45
C ASN A 22 14.23 -15.75 -5.16
N TYR A 23 13.49 -16.75 -5.67
CA TYR A 23 14.10 -17.95 -6.26
C TYR A 23 13.51 -18.30 -7.62
N ALA A 24 12.19 -18.48 -7.72
CA ALA A 24 11.58 -19.02 -8.93
C ALA A 24 11.85 -18.16 -10.18
N LYS A 25 11.90 -16.82 -10.05
CA LYS A 25 12.23 -15.89 -11.15
C LYS A 25 13.65 -16.03 -11.69
N HIS A 26 14.55 -16.63 -10.91
CA HIS A 26 15.96 -16.80 -11.21
C HIS A 26 16.32 -18.24 -11.57
N ASN A 27 15.36 -19.16 -11.52
CA ASN A 27 15.52 -20.54 -11.93
C ASN A 27 15.12 -20.74 -13.38
N ASP A 28 15.88 -21.54 -14.14
CA ASP A 28 15.60 -21.82 -15.56
C ASP A 28 14.21 -22.43 -15.80
N ASN A 29 13.74 -23.24 -14.85
CA ASN A 29 12.41 -23.86 -14.91
C ASN A 29 11.28 -22.96 -14.38
N MET A 30 11.59 -21.73 -13.96
CA MET A 30 10.68 -20.72 -13.41
C MET A 30 9.87 -21.18 -12.19
N ARG A 31 10.42 -22.12 -11.41
CA ARG A 31 9.74 -22.72 -10.26
C ARG A 31 10.65 -22.78 -9.04
N ALA A 32 10.08 -22.58 -7.85
CA ALA A 32 10.79 -22.81 -6.60
C ALA A 32 9.85 -23.31 -5.51
N LEU A 33 10.40 -24.08 -4.57
CA LEU A 33 9.73 -24.58 -3.37
C LEU A 33 10.53 -24.13 -2.13
N ILE A 34 9.82 -23.60 -1.15
CA ILE A 34 10.34 -23.34 0.20
C ILE A 34 9.45 -24.02 1.22
N ARG A 35 10.03 -24.92 2.00
CA ARG A 35 9.38 -25.56 3.15
C ARG A 35 9.88 -24.99 4.48
N TYR A 36 9.26 -25.34 5.59
CA TYR A 36 9.72 -24.92 6.92
C TYR A 36 11.19 -25.26 7.21
N GLU A 37 11.66 -26.42 6.76
CA GLU A 37 13.07 -26.85 6.90
C GLU A 37 14.06 -25.95 6.14
N ASP A 38 13.61 -25.25 5.11
CA ASP A 38 14.43 -24.33 4.33
C ASP A 38 14.61 -22.96 5.00
N VAL A 39 13.79 -22.61 6.00
CA VAL A 39 13.72 -21.25 6.57
C VAL A 39 15.10 -20.73 6.99
N PRO A 40 15.94 -21.49 7.73
CA PRO A 40 17.27 -21.01 8.13
C PRO A 40 18.22 -20.74 6.97
N ASN A 41 18.10 -21.49 5.86
CA ASN A 41 19.06 -21.43 4.75
C ASN A 41 18.59 -20.58 3.58
N LYS A 42 17.28 -20.36 3.45
CA LYS A 42 16.66 -19.57 2.38
C LYS A 42 16.10 -18.25 2.89
N LEU A 43 15.25 -18.26 3.92
CA LEU A 43 14.60 -17.02 4.40
C LEU A 43 15.57 -16.12 5.16
N TRP A 44 16.30 -16.69 6.11
CA TRP A 44 17.21 -15.91 6.97
C TRP A 44 18.42 -15.34 6.21
N THR A 45 18.71 -15.90 5.04
CA THR A 45 19.83 -15.53 4.16
C THR A 45 19.42 -14.55 3.06
N ILE A 46 18.16 -14.10 3.02
CA ILE A 46 17.71 -13.07 2.08
C ILE A 46 18.59 -11.81 2.27
N PRO A 47 19.33 -11.37 1.24
CA PRO A 47 20.38 -10.35 1.42
C PRO A 47 19.87 -8.98 1.83
N LYS A 48 18.71 -8.56 1.32
CA LYS A 48 18.09 -7.28 1.65
C LYS A 48 16.80 -7.52 2.40
N MET A 49 16.62 -6.86 3.53
CA MET A 49 15.36 -6.97 4.28
C MET A 49 14.15 -6.55 3.45
N THR A 50 14.33 -5.63 2.51
CA THR A 50 13.29 -5.16 1.58
C THR A 50 12.86 -6.15 0.51
N ASP A 51 13.62 -7.24 0.31
CA ASP A 51 13.23 -8.36 -0.55
C ASP A 51 12.35 -9.38 0.20
N PHE A 52 12.20 -9.20 1.52
CA PHE A 52 11.30 -9.99 2.35
C PHE A 52 9.87 -9.43 2.31
N TRP A 53 8.90 -10.28 1.99
CA TRP A 53 7.50 -9.89 1.87
C TRP A 53 6.95 -9.27 3.17
N GLY A 54 6.39 -8.07 3.04
CA GLY A 54 5.86 -7.28 4.16
C GLY A 54 6.85 -6.26 4.75
N ILE A 55 8.15 -6.34 4.45
CA ILE A 55 9.15 -5.39 4.94
C ILE A 55 9.47 -4.36 3.84
N GLY A 56 8.93 -3.16 3.97
CA GLY A 56 9.30 -2.02 3.09
C GLY A 56 10.42 -1.16 3.69
N LYS A 57 10.94 -0.22 2.89
CA LYS A 57 12.02 0.71 3.30
C LYS A 57 11.78 1.40 4.64
N ARG A 58 10.51 1.75 4.96
CA ARG A 58 10.17 2.39 6.24
C ARG A 58 10.24 1.41 7.41
N THR A 59 9.82 0.16 7.21
CA THR A 59 9.90 -0.90 8.22
C THR A 59 11.36 -1.27 8.47
N GLU A 60 12.14 -1.50 7.40
CA GLU A 60 13.59 -1.74 7.48
C GLU A 60 14.29 -0.64 8.28
N LYS A 61 14.06 0.64 7.97
CA LYS A 61 14.62 1.76 8.76
C LYS A 61 14.22 1.73 10.24
N ARG A 62 13.02 1.24 10.59
CA ARG A 62 12.58 1.12 11.99
C ARG A 62 13.25 -0.07 12.67
N LEU A 63 13.43 -1.19 11.98
CA LEU A 63 14.14 -2.37 12.47
C LEU A 63 15.62 -2.08 12.68
N ASN A 64 16.27 -1.40 11.74
CA ASN A 64 17.67 -0.99 11.87
C ASN A 64 17.90 -0.09 13.10
N LYS A 65 16.95 0.80 13.42
CA LYS A 65 16.99 1.61 14.65
C LYS A 65 16.89 0.80 15.95
N LEU A 66 16.40 -0.43 15.88
CA LEU A 66 16.36 -1.39 16.99
C LEU A 66 17.58 -2.32 16.98
N GLY A 67 18.54 -2.12 16.08
CA GLY A 67 19.71 -2.99 15.91
C GLY A 67 19.42 -4.28 15.13
N ILE A 68 18.26 -4.38 14.47
CA ILE A 68 17.86 -5.54 13.66
C ILE A 68 18.07 -5.19 12.19
N THR A 69 19.06 -5.80 11.56
CA THR A 69 19.55 -5.49 10.22
C THR A 69 19.47 -6.66 9.23
N SER A 70 19.09 -7.85 9.70
CA SER A 70 18.86 -9.03 8.87
C SER A 70 17.56 -9.77 9.23
N ILE A 71 17.10 -10.63 8.32
CA ILE A 71 15.94 -11.49 8.57
C ILE A 71 16.24 -12.50 9.70
N LYS A 72 17.49 -13.00 9.76
CA LYS A 72 17.94 -13.86 10.86
C LYS A 72 17.82 -13.17 12.22
N GLU A 73 18.29 -11.92 12.32
CA GLU A 73 18.18 -11.14 13.56
C GLU A 73 16.72 -10.88 13.92
N LEU A 74 15.89 -10.56 12.95
CA LEU A 74 14.45 -10.37 13.16
C LEU A 74 13.76 -11.64 13.68
N ALA A 75 14.13 -12.81 13.14
CA ALA A 75 13.60 -14.10 13.56
C ALA A 75 13.99 -14.48 14.99
N ASN A 76 15.13 -13.98 15.49
CA ASN A 76 15.67 -14.26 16.82
C ASN A 76 15.48 -13.10 17.82
N ALA A 77 14.82 -12.01 17.41
CA ALA A 77 14.58 -10.85 18.26
C ALA A 77 13.48 -11.14 19.31
N ASP A 78 13.49 -10.37 20.40
CA ASP A 78 12.43 -10.47 21.41
C ASP A 78 11.07 -10.02 20.83
N PRO A 79 10.08 -10.93 20.74
CA PRO A 79 8.76 -10.60 20.21
C PRO A 79 8.02 -9.55 21.06
N LEU A 80 8.30 -9.45 22.37
CA LEU A 80 7.72 -8.43 23.24
C LEU A 80 8.26 -7.04 22.90
N LEU A 81 9.57 -6.93 22.69
CA LEU A 81 10.20 -5.69 22.23
C LEU A 81 9.65 -5.26 20.87
N LEU A 82 9.52 -6.18 19.91
CA LEU A 82 8.97 -5.89 18.59
C LEU A 82 7.52 -5.41 18.68
N LYS A 83 6.70 -6.06 19.50
CA LYS A 83 5.31 -5.63 19.74
C LYS A 83 5.27 -4.24 20.40
N GLN A 84 6.15 -3.96 21.37
CA GLN A 84 6.21 -2.68 22.06
C GLN A 84 6.62 -1.53 21.11
N LYS A 85 7.60 -1.75 20.23
CA LYS A 85 8.17 -0.70 19.36
C LYS A 85 7.44 -0.54 18.03
N LEU A 86 6.88 -1.63 17.50
CA LEU A 86 6.26 -1.65 16.17
C LEU A 86 4.77 -1.94 16.19
N GLY A 87 4.21 -2.44 17.30
CA GLY A 87 2.82 -2.87 17.39
C GLY A 87 2.61 -4.28 16.84
N THR A 88 1.36 -4.60 16.47
CA THR A 88 0.98 -5.92 15.92
C THR A 88 1.79 -6.31 14.70
N ILE A 89 2.16 -5.34 13.85
CA ILE A 89 2.98 -5.57 12.66
C ILE A 89 4.40 -6.06 13.00
N GLY A 90 4.97 -5.63 14.14
CA GLY A 90 6.27 -6.13 14.60
C GLY A 90 6.24 -7.60 14.95
N LEU A 91 5.19 -8.01 15.66
CA LEU A 91 4.97 -9.42 15.99
C LEU A 91 4.69 -10.26 14.74
N GLN A 92 3.94 -9.71 13.77
CA GLN A 92 3.75 -10.36 12.48
C GLN A 92 5.08 -10.56 11.74
N HIS A 93 5.96 -9.56 11.72
CA HIS A 93 7.28 -9.68 11.12
C HIS A 93 8.16 -10.73 11.80
N PHE A 94 8.09 -10.85 13.13
CA PHE A 94 8.76 -11.93 13.86
C PHE A 94 8.29 -13.32 13.41
N PHE A 95 6.97 -13.54 13.35
CA PHE A 95 6.41 -14.82 12.90
C PHE A 95 6.77 -15.11 11.44
N HIS A 96 6.63 -14.11 10.57
CA HIS A 96 6.96 -14.26 9.15
C HIS A 96 8.45 -14.58 8.96
N ALA A 97 9.36 -13.94 9.70
CA ALA A 97 10.79 -14.22 9.62
C ALA A 97 11.12 -15.67 10.04
N ASN A 98 10.26 -16.31 10.84
CA ASN A 98 10.31 -17.73 11.18
C ASN A 98 9.47 -18.62 10.23
N GLY A 99 9.01 -18.08 9.10
CA GLY A 99 8.25 -18.78 8.07
C GLY A 99 6.78 -19.03 8.42
N ILE A 100 6.26 -18.46 9.51
CA ILE A 100 4.92 -18.73 10.03
C ILE A 100 3.92 -17.69 9.47
N ASP A 101 2.89 -18.17 8.76
CA ASP A 101 1.74 -17.39 8.29
C ASP A 101 0.48 -18.28 8.33
N GLU A 102 -0.53 -17.85 9.10
CA GLU A 102 -1.80 -18.57 9.28
C GLU A 102 -2.90 -18.12 8.30
N SER A 103 -2.54 -17.31 7.30
CA SER A 103 -3.50 -16.83 6.30
C SER A 103 -4.17 -17.99 5.55
N ASN A 104 -5.50 -18.09 5.68
CA ASN A 104 -6.29 -19.10 4.99
C ASN A 104 -6.73 -18.63 3.60
N VAL A 105 -6.08 -19.12 2.55
CA VAL A 105 -6.41 -18.76 1.15
C VAL A 105 -7.80 -19.19 0.71
N ARG A 106 -8.47 -20.08 1.45
CA ARG A 106 -9.86 -20.50 1.15
C ARG A 106 -10.88 -19.46 1.61
N GLU A 107 -10.52 -18.60 2.56
CA GLU A 107 -11.39 -17.53 3.01
C GLU A 107 -11.37 -16.38 2.00
N LYS A 108 -12.57 -16.04 1.51
CA LYS A 108 -12.70 -14.90 0.60
C LYS A 108 -12.36 -13.63 1.36
N TYR A 109 -11.26 -12.99 0.95
CA TYR A 109 -10.86 -11.70 1.51
C TYR A 109 -12.00 -10.68 1.34
N THR A 110 -12.47 -10.14 2.46
CA THR A 110 -13.39 -9.00 2.48
C THR A 110 -12.57 -7.75 2.82
N PRO A 111 -12.41 -6.80 1.88
CA PRO A 111 -11.68 -5.58 2.15
C PRO A 111 -12.26 -4.85 3.37
N LYS A 112 -11.41 -4.58 4.37
CA LYS A 112 -11.81 -3.79 5.55
C LYS A 112 -12.18 -2.35 5.17
N SER A 113 -11.57 -1.83 4.10
CA SER A 113 -11.87 -0.50 3.61
C SER A 113 -13.14 -0.51 2.78
N THR A 114 -14.11 0.29 3.19
CA THR A 114 -15.33 0.60 2.44
C THR A 114 -15.19 1.87 1.60
N SER A 115 -13.99 2.45 1.52
CA SER A 115 -13.75 3.69 0.78
C SER A 115 -13.72 3.47 -0.74
N PHE A 116 -14.27 4.44 -1.47
CA PHE A 116 -14.13 4.57 -2.90
C PHE A 116 -13.11 5.67 -3.18
N SER A 117 -12.04 5.35 -3.89
CA SER A 117 -11.01 6.31 -4.28
C SER A 117 -10.59 6.13 -5.74
N ASN A 118 -10.22 7.22 -6.39
CA ASN A 118 -9.54 7.26 -7.67
C ASN A 118 -8.38 8.25 -7.56
N SER A 119 -7.32 8.01 -8.35
CA SER A 119 -6.18 8.90 -8.46
C SER A 119 -5.64 8.83 -9.88
N GLN A 120 -5.00 9.90 -10.32
CA GLN A 120 -4.29 9.93 -11.60
C GLN A 120 -2.99 10.74 -11.45
N ILE A 121 -1.99 10.36 -12.25
CA ILE A 121 -0.79 11.17 -12.45
C ILE A 121 -1.12 12.13 -13.59
N LEU A 122 -0.88 13.42 -13.38
CA LEU A 122 -1.10 14.42 -14.41
C LEU A 122 -0.07 14.28 -15.54
N PRO A 123 -0.44 14.53 -16.81
CA PRO A 123 0.47 14.38 -17.94
C PRO A 123 1.59 15.45 -17.98
N ARG A 124 1.41 16.54 -17.23
CA ARG A 124 2.35 17.64 -17.03
C ARG A 124 1.99 18.34 -15.72
N ASP A 125 2.82 19.29 -15.33
CA ASP A 125 2.50 20.23 -14.25
C ASP A 125 1.39 21.19 -14.67
N TYR A 126 0.40 21.40 -13.80
CA TYR A 126 -0.74 22.29 -14.03
C TYR A 126 -0.56 23.54 -13.18
N HIS A 127 -0.37 24.69 -13.83
CA HIS A 127 -0.17 25.98 -13.16
C HIS A 127 -1.46 26.79 -13.00
N LYS A 128 -2.44 26.54 -13.87
CA LYS A 128 -3.71 27.26 -13.86
C LYS A 128 -4.67 26.57 -12.91
N GLN A 129 -5.09 27.27 -11.86
CA GLN A 129 -6.06 26.77 -10.88
C GLN A 129 -7.30 26.16 -11.55
N ARG A 130 -7.81 26.79 -12.62
CA ARG A 130 -8.98 26.28 -13.37
C ARG A 130 -8.74 24.89 -13.98
N GLU A 131 -7.54 24.59 -14.47
CA GLU A 131 -7.22 23.27 -15.03
C GLU A 131 -7.16 22.21 -13.93
N ILE A 132 -6.60 22.55 -12.77
CA ILE A 132 -6.56 21.68 -11.59
C ILE A 132 -7.99 21.40 -11.09
N GLU A 133 -8.81 22.45 -10.97
CA GLU A 133 -10.20 22.32 -10.52
C GLU A 133 -11.05 21.48 -11.49
N LEU A 134 -10.78 21.54 -12.80
CA LEU A 134 -11.44 20.69 -13.78
C LEU A 134 -11.14 19.20 -13.50
N VAL A 135 -9.87 18.86 -13.31
CA VAL A 135 -9.46 17.50 -12.95
C VAL A 135 -10.13 17.02 -11.66
N ILE A 136 -10.16 17.86 -10.62
CA ILE A 136 -10.79 17.51 -9.34
C ILE A 136 -12.28 17.22 -9.53
N LYS A 137 -12.99 18.01 -10.35
CA LYS A 137 -14.41 17.79 -10.66
C LYS A 137 -14.67 16.48 -11.38
N GLU A 138 -13.86 16.15 -12.38
CA GLU A 138 -13.94 14.88 -13.13
C GLU A 138 -13.69 13.68 -12.21
N MET A 139 -12.72 13.80 -11.30
CA MET A 139 -12.44 12.76 -10.31
C MET A 139 -13.60 12.58 -9.33
N ALA A 140 -14.17 13.67 -8.81
CA ALA A 140 -15.32 13.63 -7.90
C ALA A 140 -16.57 13.04 -8.57
N GLU A 141 -16.80 13.33 -9.86
CA GLU A 141 -17.88 12.73 -10.64
C GLU A 141 -17.72 11.22 -10.79
N ASN A 142 -16.51 10.76 -11.11
CA ASN A 142 -16.20 9.33 -11.19
C ASN A 142 -16.45 8.62 -9.84
N LEU A 143 -16.15 9.28 -8.72
CA LEU A 143 -16.47 8.75 -7.39
C LEU A 143 -17.98 8.67 -7.17
N ALA A 144 -18.73 9.70 -7.52
CA ALA A 144 -20.19 9.72 -7.41
C ALA A 144 -20.84 8.59 -8.25
N ILE A 145 -20.35 8.34 -9.47
CA ILE A 145 -20.79 7.21 -10.30
C ILE A 145 -20.52 5.88 -9.61
N ARG A 146 -19.34 5.69 -9.02
CA ARG A 146 -18.97 4.44 -8.34
C ARG A 146 -19.76 4.22 -7.05
N LEU A 147 -20.02 5.28 -6.28
CA LEU A 147 -20.89 5.23 -5.10
C LEU A 147 -22.30 4.76 -5.48
N ARG A 148 -22.89 5.34 -6.53
CA ARG A 148 -24.20 4.93 -7.05
C ARG A 148 -24.22 3.48 -7.54
N LYS A 149 -23.21 3.06 -8.32
CA LYS A 149 -23.07 1.66 -8.77
C LYS A 149 -22.93 0.68 -7.61
N GLY A 150 -22.30 1.10 -6.51
CA GLY A 150 -22.16 0.31 -5.29
C GLY A 150 -23.36 0.39 -4.33
N GLY A 151 -24.36 1.24 -4.61
CA GLY A 151 -25.46 1.51 -3.68
C GLY A 151 -25.00 2.08 -2.34
N LYS A 152 -23.98 2.94 -2.34
CA LYS A 152 -23.35 3.51 -1.13
C LYS A 152 -23.44 5.04 -1.12
N LEU A 153 -23.46 5.60 0.08
CA LEU A 153 -23.29 7.04 0.34
C LEU A 153 -21.94 7.29 0.99
N ALA A 154 -21.31 8.42 0.69
CA ALA A 154 -20.06 8.85 1.33
C ALA A 154 -20.37 9.80 2.50
N SER A 155 -19.84 9.49 3.68
CA SER A 155 -19.90 10.34 4.88
C SER A 155 -18.59 11.07 5.17
N ASN A 156 -17.57 10.86 4.34
CA ASN A 156 -16.30 11.58 4.38
C ASN A 156 -15.79 11.76 2.95
N LEU A 157 -15.27 12.96 2.65
CA LEU A 157 -14.52 13.23 1.42
C LEU A 157 -13.09 13.62 1.78
N SER A 158 -12.13 13.00 1.11
CA SER A 158 -10.71 13.30 1.25
C SER A 158 -10.10 13.64 -0.12
N LEU A 159 -9.31 14.70 -0.16
CA LEU A 159 -8.61 15.17 -1.35
C LEU A 159 -7.10 15.21 -1.10
N TYR A 160 -6.35 14.72 -2.08
CA TYR A 160 -4.90 14.87 -2.15
C TYR A 160 -4.52 15.39 -3.54
N ALA A 161 -3.74 16.46 -3.59
CA ALA A 161 -3.13 16.96 -4.81
C ALA A 161 -1.62 17.15 -4.55
N GLY A 162 -0.79 16.39 -5.27
CA GLY A 162 0.66 16.45 -5.14
C GLY A 162 1.20 17.71 -5.78
N ALA A 163 2.05 18.46 -5.09
CA ALA A 163 2.72 19.60 -5.70
C ALA A 163 3.84 19.12 -6.64
N ALA A 164 4.04 19.83 -7.75
CA ALA A 164 5.18 19.60 -8.63
C ALA A 164 6.49 19.76 -7.88
N SER A 165 7.56 19.06 -8.29
CA SER A 165 8.87 19.16 -7.66
C SER A 165 9.49 20.55 -7.75
N THR A 166 9.05 21.36 -8.71
CA THR A 166 9.45 22.75 -8.95
C THR A 166 8.63 23.76 -8.14
N SER A 167 7.56 23.31 -7.48
CA SER A 167 6.67 24.17 -6.71
C SER A 167 7.29 24.52 -5.37
N GLU A 168 7.27 25.80 -5.01
CA GLU A 168 7.64 26.27 -3.67
C GLU A 168 6.54 25.95 -2.63
N TYR A 169 5.36 25.52 -3.07
CA TYR A 169 4.22 25.20 -2.23
C TYR A 169 4.13 23.70 -1.93
N SER A 170 3.65 23.38 -0.73
CA SER A 170 3.42 22.00 -0.31
C SER A 170 2.20 21.37 -0.99
N SER A 171 2.19 20.03 -1.07
CA SER A 171 1.03 19.28 -1.56
C SER A 171 -0.23 19.57 -0.74
N VAL A 172 -1.38 19.63 -1.40
CA VAL A 172 -2.68 19.80 -0.73
C VAL A 172 -3.14 18.45 -0.19
N LYS A 173 -3.42 18.39 1.11
CA LYS A 173 -4.05 17.23 1.76
C LYS A 173 -5.12 17.71 2.74
N VAL A 174 -6.36 17.31 2.50
CA VAL A 174 -7.52 17.75 3.29
C VAL A 174 -8.60 16.68 3.30
N SER A 175 -9.34 16.59 4.40
CA SER A 175 -10.44 15.64 4.57
C SER A 175 -11.54 16.29 5.41
N ARG A 176 -12.80 15.95 5.12
CA ARG A 176 -13.96 16.45 5.86
C ARG A 176 -15.06 15.41 5.94
N ASN A 177 -15.62 15.26 7.14
CA ASN A 177 -16.86 14.50 7.34
C ASN A 177 -18.04 15.31 6.82
N ILE A 178 -18.97 14.64 6.17
CA ILE A 178 -20.14 15.25 5.53
C ILE A 178 -21.39 14.44 5.82
N GLU A 179 -22.54 15.08 5.64
CA GLU A 179 -23.79 14.35 5.55
C GLU A 179 -23.72 13.36 4.38
N ALA A 180 -24.26 12.16 4.60
CA ALA A 180 -24.07 11.04 3.69
C ALA A 180 -24.69 11.33 2.31
N THR A 181 -23.86 11.44 1.28
CA THR A 181 -24.32 11.78 -0.08
C THR A 181 -23.61 10.96 -1.16
N GLN A 182 -24.26 10.86 -2.32
CA GLN A 182 -23.71 10.36 -3.57
C GLN A 182 -24.05 11.28 -4.75
N ASN A 183 -24.53 12.50 -4.43
CA ASN A 183 -24.88 13.50 -5.42
C ASN A 183 -23.59 14.06 -6.06
N THR A 184 -23.52 14.01 -7.39
CA THR A 184 -22.34 14.45 -8.14
C THR A 184 -22.01 15.90 -7.85
N LYS A 185 -23.02 16.79 -7.86
CA LYS A 185 -22.81 18.24 -7.70
C LYS A 185 -22.31 18.58 -6.31
N GLU A 186 -22.92 18.01 -5.27
CA GLU A 186 -22.49 18.20 -3.89
C GLU A 186 -21.04 17.75 -3.67
N LEU A 187 -20.67 16.58 -4.20
CA LEU A 187 -19.30 16.06 -4.08
C LEU A 187 -18.28 16.90 -4.87
N GLN A 188 -18.65 17.41 -6.05
CA GLN A 188 -17.80 18.31 -6.83
C GLN A 188 -17.59 19.64 -6.11
N ASP A 189 -18.68 20.28 -5.68
CA ASP A 189 -18.63 21.58 -5.00
C ASP A 189 -17.83 21.47 -3.69
N LEU A 190 -18.02 20.38 -2.94
CA LEU A 190 -17.24 20.08 -1.75
C LEU A 190 -15.76 19.88 -2.08
N ALA A 191 -15.40 19.04 -3.06
CA ALA A 191 -14.01 18.79 -3.44
C ALA A 191 -13.27 20.08 -3.81
N ILE A 192 -13.95 20.98 -4.53
CA ILE A 192 -13.41 22.30 -4.89
C ILE A 192 -13.26 23.19 -3.67
N SER A 193 -14.25 23.22 -2.76
CA SER A 193 -14.12 23.98 -1.51
C SER A 193 -12.92 23.51 -0.67
N LEU A 194 -12.73 22.20 -0.56
CA LEU A 194 -11.63 21.59 0.18
C LEU A 194 -10.28 21.93 -0.45
N PHE A 195 -10.21 21.88 -1.79
CA PHE A 195 -9.03 22.30 -2.52
C PHE A 195 -8.67 23.76 -2.23
N ARG A 196 -9.64 24.68 -2.41
CA ARG A 196 -9.44 26.11 -2.21
C ARG A 196 -9.09 26.50 -0.77
N GLU A 197 -9.49 25.71 0.22
CA GLU A 197 -9.12 25.93 1.64
C GLU A 197 -7.61 25.84 1.88
N LYS A 198 -6.92 24.96 1.14
CA LYS A 198 -5.50 24.65 1.36
C LYS A 198 -4.59 25.04 0.21
N TYR A 199 -5.15 25.31 -0.97
CA TYR A 199 -4.38 25.69 -2.13
C TYR A 199 -3.88 27.13 -2.02
N GLN A 200 -2.57 27.29 -1.99
CA GLN A 200 -1.89 28.59 -1.84
C GLN A 200 -1.30 29.10 -3.17
N GLY A 201 -1.50 28.36 -4.26
CA GLY A 201 -0.83 28.58 -5.54
C GLY A 201 0.17 27.46 -5.84
N GLY A 202 0.96 27.67 -6.90
CA GLY A 202 1.98 26.71 -7.35
C GLY A 202 1.48 25.71 -8.38
N ALA A 203 2.43 24.94 -8.90
CA ALA A 203 2.13 23.90 -9.86
C ALA A 203 1.78 22.58 -9.14
N ILE A 204 0.77 21.89 -9.64
CA ILE A 204 0.34 20.54 -9.22
C ILE A 204 0.69 19.54 -10.31
#